data_AF-A0A914UU81-F1
#
_entry.id   AF-A0A914UU81-F1
#
_cell.length_a   1.000
_cell.length_b   1.000
_cell.length_c   1.000
_cell.angle_alpha   90.00
_cell.angle_beta   90.00
_cell.angle_gamma   90.00
#
_symmetry.space_group_name_H-M   'P 1'
#
loop_
_entity.id
_entity.type
_entity.pdbx_description
1 polymer ?
#
loop_
_entity_poly.entity_id
_entity_poly.type
_entity_poly.pdbx_seq_one_letter_code
_entity_poly.pdbx_strand_id
1 'polypeptide(L)' 'VTRLEGEDLAKQLQIPYVECSAKYRLNVDQAFHELVRLIREYQKAERQPADATDSGGASNGRGGKKKKNCILQ' A
#
# COMPACT_ATOMS: atom_id res chain seq x y z
N VAL A 1 -25.33 3.89 9.40
CA VAL A 1 -24.46 4.04 8.22
C VAL A 1 -24.88 2.98 7.22
N THR A 2 -25.31 3.39 6.03
CA THR A 2 -25.59 2.43 4.96
C THR A 2 -24.34 2.21 4.13
N ARG A 3 -24.25 1.07 3.44
CA ARG A 3 -23.16 0.80 2.50
C ARG A 3 -23.05 1.90 1.44
N LEU A 4 -24.18 2.31 0.87
CA LEU A 4 -24.26 3.33 -0.18
C LEU A 4 -23.67 4.67 0.28
N GLU A 5 -24.02 5.09 1.50
CA GLU A 5 -23.50 6.31 2.12
C GLU A 5 -21.97 6.29 2.27
N GLY A 6 -21.40 5.14 2.63
CA GLY A 6 -19.95 4.95 2.70
C GLY A 6 -19.27 4.99 1.32
N GLU A 7 -19.87 4.34 0.33
CA GLU A 7 -19.36 4.34 -1.06
C GLU A 7 -19.42 5.75 -1.68
N ASP A 8 -20.50 6.49 -1.44
CA ASP A 8 -20.67 7.83 -2.00
C ASP A 8 -19.70 8.84 -1.38
N LEU A 9 -19.46 8.76 -0.06
CA LEU A 9 -18.44 9.57 0.59
C LEU A 9 -17.03 9.25 0.04
N ALA A 10 -16.73 7.98 -0.18
CA ALA A 10 -15.45 7.56 -0.73
C ALA A 10 -15.24 8.09 -2.16
N LYS A 11 -16.29 8.10 -3.00
CA LYS A 11 -16.25 8.72 -4.34
C LYS A 11 -16.01 10.23 -4.26
N GLN A 12 -16.65 10.92 -3.32
CA GLN A 12 -16.46 12.37 -3.12
C GLN A 12 -15.02 12.70 -2.73
N LEU A 13 -14.42 11.88 -1.86
CA LEU A 13 -13.05 12.07 -1.38
C LEU A 13 -11.99 11.48 -2.33
N GLN A 14 -12.41 10.75 -3.38
CA GLN A 14 -11.51 10.01 -4.28
C GLN A 14 -10.62 9.00 -3.54
N ILE A 15 -11.18 8.35 -2.51
CA ILE A 15 -10.48 7.34 -1.70
C ILE A 15 -11.10 5.96 -1.98
N PRO A 16 -10.29 4.88 -2.07
CA PRO A 16 -10.81 3.52 -2.17
C PRO A 16 -11.67 3.13 -0.96
N TYR A 17 -12.78 2.44 -1.21
CA TYR A 17 -13.68 1.92 -0.18
C TYR A 17 -13.70 0.40 -0.19
N VAL A 18 -13.65 -0.20 1.01
CA VAL A 18 -13.75 -1.65 1.19
C VAL A 18 -14.59 -1.94 2.42
N GLU A 19 -15.65 -2.73 2.27
CA GLU A 19 -16.38 -3.27 3.42
C GLU A 19 -15.59 -4.43 4.03
N CYS A 20 -15.38 -4.40 5.35
CA CYS A 20 -14.63 -5.44 6.05
C CYS A 20 -15.33 -5.86 7.36
N SER A 21 -15.17 -7.13 7.73
CA SER A 21 -15.65 -7.65 9.01
C SER A 21 -14.51 -8.31 9.78
N ALA A 22 -14.07 -7.66 10.86
CA ALA A 22 -13.03 -8.21 11.74
C ALA A 22 -13.46 -9.52 12.40
N LYS A 23 -14.75 -9.62 12.80
CA LYS A 23 -15.32 -10.80 13.45
C LYS A 23 -15.24 -12.04 12.57
N TYR A 24 -15.54 -11.88 11.28
CA TYR A 24 -15.53 -12.97 10.30
C TYR A 24 -14.24 -13.03 9.47
N ARG A 25 -13.24 -12.20 9.79
CA ARG A 25 -12.00 -12.02 9.03
C ARG A 25 -12.23 -11.78 7.52
N LEU A 26 -13.31 -11.07 7.20
CA LEU A 26 -13.71 -10.82 5.82
C LEU A 26 -13.08 -9.50 5.34
N ASN A 27 -12.41 -9.55 4.19
CA ASN A 27 -11.74 -8.43 3.50
C ASN A 27 -10.68 -7.67 4.32
N VAL A 28 -10.29 -8.19 5.50
CA VAL A 28 -9.26 -7.58 6.34
C VAL A 28 -7.91 -7.60 5.63
N ASP A 29 -7.47 -8.79 5.19
CA ASP A 29 -6.17 -8.93 4.50
C ASP A 29 -6.15 -8.19 3.16
N GLN A 30 -7.26 -8.19 2.44
CA GLN A 30 -7.41 -7.46 1.18
C GLN A 30 -7.20 -5.95 1.39
N ALA A 31 -7.85 -5.36 2.40
CA ALA A 31 -7.73 -3.94 2.70
C ALA A 31 -6.27 -3.53 3.01
N PHE A 32 -5.56 -4.34 3.80
CA PHE A 32 -4.14 -4.08 4.10
C PHE A 32 -3.24 -4.21 2.86
N HIS A 33 -3.44 -5.25 2.06
CA HIS A 33 -2.64 -5.45 0.86
C HIS A 33 -2.86 -4.36 -0.18
N GLU A 34 -4.10 -3.91 -0.36
CA GLU A 34 -4.45 -2.83 -1.28
C GLU A 34 -3.80 -1.51 -0.89
N LEU A 35 -3.86 -1.15 0.40
CA LEU A 35 -3.19 0.04 0.92
C LEU A 35 -1.67 0.00 0.68
N VAL A 36 -1.01 -1.12 1.00
CA VAL A 36 0.45 -1.25 0.81
C VAL A 36 0.83 -1.19 -0.68
N ARG A 37 0.01 -1.77 -1.56
CA ARG A 37 0.21 -1.66 -3.01
C ARG A 37 0.13 -0.20 -3.45
N LEU A 38 -0.91 0.53 -3.05
CA LEU A 38 -1.07 1.95 -3.39
C LEU A 38 0.12 2.79 -2.93
N ILE A 39 0.60 2.58 -1.69
CA ILE A 39 1.77 3.30 -1.17
C ILE A 39 3.02 3.01 -2.02
N ARG A 40 3.25 1.75 -2.40
CA ARG A 40 4.41 1.37 -3.24
C ARG A 40 4.32 1.95 -4.64
N GLU A 41 3.14 1.94 -5.25
CA GLU A 41 2.93 2.54 -6.57
C GLU A 41 3.13 4.06 -6.53
N TYR A 42 2.59 4.74 -5.51
CA TYR A 42 2.82 6.16 -5.29
C TYR A 42 4.31 6.47 -5.12
N GLN A 43 5.03 5.68 -4.31
CA GLN A 43 6.47 5.83 -4.14
C GLN A 43 7.25 5.62 -5.44
N LYS A 44 6.87 4.68 -6.30
CA LYS A 44 7.51 4.49 -7.61
C LYS A 44 7.23 5.65 -8.55
N ALA A 45 6.00 6.16 -8.55
CA ALA A 45 5.58 7.25 -9.41
C ALA A 45 6.24 8.59 -9.04
N GLU A 46 6.33 8.91 -7.75
CA GLU A 46 7.01 10.13 -7.28
C GLU A 46 8.54 9.99 -7.30
N ARG A 47 9.06 8.77 -7.11
CA ARG A 47 10.48 8.46 -7.23
C ARG A 47 10.84 8.06 -8.66
N GLN A 48 10.42 8.87 -9.65
CA GLN A 48 11.07 8.82 -10.96
C GLN A 48 12.59 8.97 -10.74
N PRO A 49 13.40 7.99 -11.15
CA PRO A 49 14.83 8.10 -11.01
C PRO A 49 15.30 9.16 -12.01
N ALA A 50 15.81 10.28 -11.49
CA ALA A 50 17.02 10.80 -12.09
C ALA A 50 18.04 9.65 -12.02
N ASP A 51 18.38 9.12 -13.19
CA ASP A 51 19.53 8.26 -13.46
C ASP A 51 19.52 6.84 -12.85
N ALA A 52 19.05 5.87 -13.64
CA ALA A 52 19.81 4.64 -13.87
C ALA A 52 19.28 3.93 -15.11
N THR A 53 20.02 4.09 -16.19
CA THR A 53 20.11 3.16 -17.30
C THR A 53 20.09 1.70 -16.87
N ASP A 54 19.41 0.92 -17.70
CA ASP A 54 19.71 -0.46 -18.09
C ASP A 54 18.75 -1.57 -17.62
N SER A 55 18.45 -2.36 -18.63
CA SER A 55 17.64 -3.55 -18.82
C SER A 55 17.42 -4.52 -17.66
N GLY A 56 16.28 -5.23 -17.74
CA GLY A 56 16.22 -6.62 -17.28
C GLY A 56 15.02 -6.96 -16.41
N GLY A 57 14.24 -7.93 -16.88
CA GLY A 57 13.09 -8.48 -16.18
C GLY A 57 13.41 -9.17 -14.86
N ALA A 58 12.32 -9.47 -14.14
CA ALA A 58 12.18 -10.47 -13.08
C ALA A 58 13.46 -10.97 -12.39
N SER A 59 13.72 -10.50 -11.17
CA SER A 59 14.36 -11.35 -10.17
C SER A 59 14.02 -10.97 -8.73
N ASN A 60 13.86 -12.03 -7.95
CA ASN A 60 13.55 -12.12 -6.54
C ASN A 60 14.68 -11.47 -5.71
N GLY A 61 14.42 -10.30 -5.09
CA GLY A 61 15.43 -9.52 -4.37
C GLY A 61 15.31 -9.64 -2.85
N ARG A 62 15.89 -10.69 -2.26
CA ARG A 62 16.31 -10.69 -0.84
C ARG A 62 17.42 -9.64 -0.68
N GLY A 63 17.07 -8.42 -0.25
CA GLY A 63 18.00 -7.32 -0.05
C GLY A 63 17.94 -6.76 1.36
N GLY A 64 18.70 -7.36 2.29
CA GLY A 64 18.86 -6.82 3.64
C GLY A 64 19.59 -5.47 3.63
N LYS A 65 19.02 -4.46 4.30
CA LYS A 65 19.69 -3.19 4.62
C LYS A 65 19.44 -2.78 6.08
N LYS A 66 20.46 -3.07 6.90
CA LYS A 66 20.93 -2.49 8.18
C LYS A 66 19.89 -2.02 9.21
N LYS A 67 19.85 -2.73 10.35
CA LYS A 67 19.26 -2.28 11.62
C LYS A 67 19.88 -0.94 12.01
N LYS A 68 19.08 0.12 12.12
CA LYS A 68 19.45 1.36 12.79
C LYS A 68 19.19 1.12 14.29
N ASN A 69 20.22 1.19 15.12
CA ASN A 69 20.08 1.09 16.58
C ASN A 69 19.06 2.12 17.08
N CYS A 70 17.92 1.65 17.58
CA CYS A 70 17.06 2.40 18.47
C CYS A 70 17.67 2.24 19.88
N ILE A 71 18.27 3.30 20.41
CA ILE A 71 18.59 3.39 21.83
C ILE A 71 17.30 3.84 22.50
N LEU A 72 16.64 2.93 23.21
CA LEU A 72 15.66 3.32 24.23
C LEU A 72 16.47 3.84 25.41
N GLN A 73 16.30 5.12 25.70
CA GLN A 73 16.79 5.76 26.92
C GLN A 73 15.79 5.55 28.05
#